data_AF-A0A3C1JQH8-F1
#
_entry.id   AF-A0A3C1JQH8-F1
#
_cell.length_a   1.000
_cell.length_b   1.000
_cell.length_c   1.000
_cell.angle_alpha   90.00
_cell.angle_beta   90.00
_cell.angle_gamma   90.00
#
_symmetry.space_group_name_H-M   'P 1'
#
loop_
_entity.id
_entity.type
_entity.pdbx_description
1 polymer ?
#
loop_
_entity_poly.entity_id
_entity_poly.type
_entity_poly.pdbx_seq_one_letter_code
_entity_poly.pdbx_strand_id
1 'polypeptide(L)'
;PVNPENLTHVDGQIVDRDYKLIDQSQIVVVYYPTTTLSAGVICEMKDAIHRGKRVYAVWLPSSPPSPFFTRYCTRWFRDERHLFEYFRTNGIGTDTGLPGTPDVQSETGDQSPAD
;
A
#
# COMPACT_ATOMS: atom_id res chain seq x y z
N PRO A 1 16.19 9.76 -9.72
CA PRO A 1 17.09 10.87 -9.31
C PRO A 1 16.24 12.11 -9.06
N VAL A 2 16.61 12.95 -8.09
CA VAL A 2 15.91 14.24 -7.84
C VAL A 2 16.01 15.11 -9.09
N ASN A 3 14.90 15.69 -9.53
CA ASN A 3 14.93 16.65 -10.63
C ASN A 3 15.40 18.00 -10.07
N PRO A 4 16.56 18.55 -10.48
CA PRO A 4 17.04 19.82 -9.93
C PRO A 4 16.09 20.99 -10.20
N GLU A 5 15.27 20.93 -11.25
CA GLU A 5 14.23 21.93 -11.52
C GLU A 5 13.08 21.89 -10.51
N ASN A 6 12.87 20.76 -9.82
CA ASN A 6 11.84 20.63 -8.80
C ASN A 6 12.21 21.32 -7.48
N LEU A 7 13.45 21.77 -7.31
CA LEU A 7 13.91 22.41 -6.08
C LEU A 7 13.46 23.87 -5.96
N THR A 8 13.14 24.53 -7.07
CA THR A 8 12.82 25.96 -7.11
C THR A 8 11.34 26.27 -6.84
N HIS A 9 10.45 25.29 -7.03
CA HIS A 9 9.00 25.46 -6.88
C HIS A 9 8.38 24.41 -5.95
N VAL A 10 7.44 24.84 -5.10
CA VAL A 10 6.77 23.96 -4.13
C VAL A 10 6.09 22.77 -4.79
N ASP A 11 5.54 22.94 -5.98
CA ASP A 11 4.86 21.87 -6.72
C ASP A 11 5.83 20.74 -7.09
N GLY A 12 7.04 21.09 -7.55
CA GLY A 12 8.09 20.12 -7.83
C GLY A 12 8.56 19.40 -6.56
N GLN A 13 8.69 20.14 -5.45
CA GLN A 13 9.08 19.56 -4.15
C GLN A 13 8.04 18.57 -3.62
N ILE A 14 6.75 18.82 -3.84
CA ILE A 14 5.65 17.91 -3.48
C ILE A 14 5.81 16.59 -4.27
N VAL A 15 5.97 16.67 -5.59
CA VAL A 15 6.14 15.50 -6.45
C VAL A 15 7.38 14.68 -6.03
N ASP A 16 8.51 15.35 -5.79
CA ASP A 16 9.74 14.68 -5.37
C ASP A 16 9.63 14.03 -3.99
N ARG A 17 8.92 14.68 -3.05
CA ARG A 17 8.67 14.13 -1.72
C ARG A 17 7.84 12.87 -1.83
N ASP A 18 6.77 12.87 -2.61
CA ASP A 18 5.84 11.75 -2.69
C ASP A 18 6.53 10.54 -3.35
N TYR A 19 7.35 10.75 -4.38
CA TYR A 19 8.20 9.69 -4.93
C TYR A 19 9.25 9.15 -3.95
N LYS A 20 9.81 9.99 -3.08
CA LYS A 20 10.72 9.52 -2.01
C LYS A 20 9.99 8.66 -0.98
N LEU A 21 8.77 9.02 -0.59
CA LEU A 21 7.95 8.24 0.33
C LEU A 21 7.59 6.87 -0.28
N ILE A 22 7.23 6.85 -1.57
CA ILE A 22 7.02 5.60 -2.32
C ILE A 22 8.31 4.77 -2.32
N ASP A 23 9.45 5.38 -2.60
CA ASP A 23 10.74 4.67 -2.67
C ASP A 23 11.10 3.98 -1.34
N GLN A 24 10.81 4.61 -0.21
CA GLN A 24 11.07 4.08 1.14
C GLN A 24 10.08 3.01 1.59
N SER A 25 8.90 2.92 0.98
CA SER A 25 7.87 1.97 1.40
C SER A 25 8.05 0.56 0.82
N GLN A 26 7.54 -0.45 1.51
CA GLN A 26 7.50 -1.83 1.03
C GLN A 26 6.29 -2.08 0.12
N ILE A 27 5.20 -1.36 0.35
CA ILE A 27 3.95 -1.42 -0.40
C ILE A 27 3.35 -0.02 -0.56
N VAL A 28 2.42 0.14 -1.49
CA VAL A 28 1.58 1.33 -1.64
C VAL A 28 0.12 0.91 -1.54
N VAL A 29 -0.68 1.69 -0.81
CA VAL A 29 -2.14 1.51 -0.73
C VAL A 29 -2.81 2.79 -1.19
N VAL A 30 -3.72 2.69 -2.15
CA VAL A 30 -4.51 3.82 -2.64
C VAL A 30 -5.97 3.68 -2.22
N TYR A 31 -6.57 4.79 -1.78
CA TYR A 31 -7.94 4.84 -1.32
C TYR A 31 -8.79 5.69 -2.26
N TYR A 32 -9.82 5.10 -2.87
CA TYR A 32 -10.70 5.76 -3.82
C TYR A 32 -12.15 5.71 -3.33
N PRO A 33 -12.65 6.79 -2.70
CA PRO A 33 -14.05 6.94 -2.32
C PRO A 33 -14.95 7.42 -3.47
N THR A 34 -14.36 7.82 -4.60
CA THR A 34 -15.03 8.49 -5.72
C THR A 34 -14.66 7.87 -7.07
N THR A 35 -15.47 8.10 -8.10
CA THR A 35 -15.18 7.71 -9.49
C THR A 35 -14.23 8.66 -10.20
N THR A 36 -13.98 9.86 -9.67
CA THR A 36 -13.06 10.83 -10.25
C THR A 36 -11.61 10.42 -10.00
N LEU A 37 -10.88 10.04 -11.06
CA LEU A 37 -9.48 9.68 -10.97
C LEU A 37 -8.59 10.91 -10.75
N SER A 38 -7.67 10.81 -9.80
CA SER A 38 -6.58 11.77 -9.60
C SER A 38 -5.40 11.41 -10.49
N ALA A 39 -4.98 12.34 -11.37
CA ALA A 39 -3.81 12.16 -12.21
C ALA A 39 -2.54 11.90 -11.38
N GLY A 40 -2.39 12.60 -10.24
CA GLY A 40 -1.26 12.40 -9.31
C GLY A 40 -1.21 10.96 -8.77
N VAL A 41 -2.34 10.45 -8.28
CA VAL A 41 -2.41 9.08 -7.75
C VAL A 41 -2.09 8.04 -8.83
N ILE A 42 -2.53 8.25 -10.08
CA ILE A 42 -2.17 7.35 -11.18
C ILE A 42 -0.66 7.38 -11.47
N CYS A 43 -0.03 8.56 -11.44
CA CYS A 43 1.42 8.68 -11.59
C CYS A 43 2.18 7.96 -10.48
N GLU A 44 1.74 8.10 -9.23
CA GLU A 44 2.30 7.41 -8.07
C GLU A 44 2.14 5.89 -8.15
N MET A 45 0.96 5.39 -8.51
CA MET A 45 0.72 3.95 -8.72
C MET A 45 1.64 3.38 -9.80
N LYS A 46 1.79 4.10 -10.92
CA LYS A 46 2.66 3.71 -12.02
C LYS A 46 4.13 3.68 -11.60
N ASP A 47 4.61 4.71 -10.90
CA ASP A 47 5.99 4.77 -10.38
C ASP A 47 6.26 3.63 -9.40
N ALA A 48 5.33 3.36 -8.48
CA ALA A 48 5.43 2.24 -7.53
C ALA A 48 5.57 0.88 -8.24
N ILE A 49 4.72 0.59 -9.23
CA ILE A 49 4.80 -0.65 -10.01
C ILE A 49 6.12 -0.74 -10.79
N HIS A 50 6.57 0.36 -11.39
CA HIS A 50 7.86 0.39 -12.10
C HIS A 50 9.06 0.15 -11.19
N ARG A 51 8.95 0.51 -9.90
CA ARG A 51 9.95 0.19 -8.86
C ARG A 51 9.80 -1.23 -8.29
N GLY A 52 8.91 -2.06 -8.85
CA GLY A 52 8.67 -3.42 -8.37
C GLY A 52 7.88 -3.51 -7.06
N LYS A 53 7.25 -2.41 -6.63
CA LYS A 53 6.45 -2.39 -5.39
C LYS A 53 5.07 -2.97 -5.65
N ARG A 54 4.46 -3.54 -4.61
CA ARG A 54 3.06 -3.98 -4.65
C ARG A 54 2.14 -2.79 -4.39
N VAL A 55 1.11 -2.65 -5.20
CA VAL A 55 0.12 -1.58 -5.11
C VAL A 55 -1.26 -2.18 -4.84
N TYR A 56 -1.86 -1.82 -3.72
CA TYR A 56 -3.20 -2.26 -3.33
C TYR A 56 -4.18 -1.09 -3.42
N ALA A 57 -5.42 -1.35 -3.82
CA ALA A 57 -6.45 -0.31 -3.90
C ALA A 57 -7.68 -0.66 -3.08
N VAL A 58 -8.24 0.30 -2.35
CA VAL A 58 -9.60 0.24 -1.82
C VAL A 58 -10.47 1.11 -2.72
N TRP A 59 -11.43 0.50 -3.40
CA TRP A 59 -12.28 1.14 -4.41
C TRP A 59 -13.75 1.02 -3.99
N LEU A 60 -14.28 2.11 -3.43
CA LEU A 60 -15.63 2.21 -2.89
C LEU A 60 -16.72 2.43 -3.94
N PRO A 61 -16.48 3.04 -5.13
CA PRO A 61 -17.54 3.20 -6.11
C PRO A 61 -18.21 1.87 -6.46
N SER A 62 -19.52 1.88 -6.68
CA SER A 62 -20.29 0.69 -7.00
C SER A 62 -19.85 0.03 -8.31
N SER A 63 -19.48 0.84 -9.31
CA SER A 63 -18.88 0.35 -10.54
C SER A 63 -17.48 -0.22 -10.29
N PRO A 64 -17.04 -1.21 -11.08
CA PRO A 64 -15.66 -1.70 -11.00
C PRO A 64 -14.67 -0.63 -11.49
N PRO A 65 -13.42 -0.64 -11.00
CA PRO A 65 -12.37 0.21 -11.53
C PRO A 65 -12.08 -0.12 -12.99
N SER A 66 -11.65 0.90 -13.74
CA SER A 66 -11.24 0.76 -15.15
C SER A 66 -10.06 -0.21 -15.32
N PRO A 67 -9.96 -0.94 -16.44
CA PRO A 67 -8.78 -1.74 -16.78
C PRO A 67 -7.46 -0.96 -16.76
N PHE A 68 -7.51 0.35 -17.05
CA PHE A 68 -6.33 1.22 -16.99
C PHE A 68 -5.90 1.52 -15.55
N PHE A 69 -6.85 1.56 -14.62
CA PHE A 69 -6.55 1.69 -13.20
C PHE A 69 -5.97 0.37 -12.66
N THR A 70 -6.66 -0.74 -12.92
CA THR A 70 -6.26 -2.06 -12.37
C THR A 70 -4.95 -2.58 -12.95
N ARG A 71 -4.52 -2.11 -14.14
CA ARG A 71 -3.19 -2.39 -14.69
C ARG A 71 -2.05 -1.99 -13.73
N TYR A 72 -2.26 -0.98 -12.90
CA TYR A 72 -1.27 -0.50 -11.93
C TYR A 72 -1.58 -0.97 -10.49
N CYS A 73 -2.49 -1.93 -10.33
CA CYS A 73 -2.82 -2.54 -9.04
C CYS A 73 -2.37 -4.00 -9.02
N THR A 74 -1.71 -4.40 -7.94
CA THR A 74 -1.54 -5.80 -7.57
C THR A 74 -2.89 -6.45 -7.23
N ARG A 75 -3.72 -5.76 -6.44
CA ARG A 75 -5.08 -6.19 -6.10
C ARG A 75 -5.93 -5.02 -5.63
N TRP A 76 -7.24 -5.08 -5.85
CA TRP A 76 -8.17 -4.08 -5.33
C TRP A 76 -9.28 -4.74 -4.49
N PHE A 77 -9.87 -3.95 -3.59
CA PHE A 77 -10.85 -4.37 -2.60
C PHE A 77 -12.03 -3.39 -2.57
N ARG A 78 -13.21 -3.86 -2.16
CA ARG A 78 -14.43 -3.03 -2.06
C ARG A 78 -14.54 -2.25 -0.75
N ASP A 79 -13.83 -2.70 0.28
CA ASP A 79 -13.77 -2.05 1.58
C ASP A 79 -12.42 -2.33 2.25
N GLU A 80 -12.15 -1.60 3.33
CA GLU A 80 -10.92 -1.68 4.10
C GLU A 80 -10.80 -3.00 4.86
N ARG A 81 -11.93 -3.58 5.30
CA ARG A 81 -11.95 -4.85 6.06
C ARG A 81 -11.33 -5.98 5.25
N HIS A 82 -11.72 -6.11 3.98
CA HIS A 82 -11.16 -7.15 3.10
C HIS A 82 -9.69 -6.91 2.76
N LEU A 83 -9.25 -5.64 2.68
CA LEU A 83 -7.83 -5.31 2.51
C LEU A 83 -7.02 -5.78 3.72
N PHE A 84 -7.44 -5.42 4.94
CA PHE A 84 -6.72 -5.78 6.15
C PHE A 84 -6.72 -7.28 6.41
N GLU A 85 -7.83 -7.95 6.13
CA GLU A 85 -7.89 -9.42 6.22
C GLU A 85 -6.93 -10.09 5.24
N TYR A 86 -6.83 -9.56 4.02
CA TYR A 86 -5.83 -10.02 3.06
C TYR A 86 -4.40 -9.76 3.56
N PHE A 87 -4.11 -8.60 4.15
CA PHE A 87 -2.78 -8.30 4.70
C PHE A 87 -2.39 -9.26 5.82
N ARG A 88 -3.30 -9.49 6.78
CA ARG A 88 -3.11 -10.43 7.90
C ARG A 88 -2.83 -11.84 7.41
N THR A 89 -3.63 -12.33 6.45
CA THR A 89 -3.50 -13.69 5.92
C THR A 89 -2.21 -13.89 5.12
N ASN A 90 -1.65 -12.81 4.56
CA ASN A 90 -0.45 -12.87 3.71
C ASN A 90 0.82 -12.31 4.38
N GLY A 91 0.80 -12.06 5.70
CA GLY A 91 1.96 -11.53 6.44
C GLY A 91 2.46 -10.17 5.94
N ILE A 92 1.55 -9.31 5.47
CA ILE A 92 1.88 -7.98 4.95
C ILE A 92 1.74 -6.98 6.10
N GLY A 93 2.82 -6.28 6.46
CA GLY A 93 2.81 -5.29 7.54
C GLY A 93 2.85 -5.90 8.95
N THR A 94 3.18 -7.19 9.08
CA THR A 94 3.47 -7.83 10.35
C THR A 94 4.96 -7.71 10.68
N ASP A 95 5.31 -7.58 11.96
CA ASP A 95 6.72 -7.47 12.42
C ASP A 95 7.59 -8.65 12.00
N THR A 96 6.98 -9.80 11.69
CA THR A 96 7.63 -11.01 11.15
C THR A 96 8.19 -10.84 9.73
N GLY A 97 7.85 -9.75 9.04
CA GLY A 97 8.34 -9.43 7.69
C GLY A 97 9.58 -8.54 7.65
N LEU A 98 10.13 -8.14 8.80
CA LEU A 98 11.37 -7.38 8.91
C LEU A 98 12.56 -8.35 9.01
N PRO A 99 13.62 -8.21 8.19
CA PRO A 99 14.83 -8.97 8.43
C PRO A 99 15.42 -8.57 9.80
N GLY A 100 15.36 -9.48 10.78
CA GLY A 100 16.02 -9.33 12.08
C GLY A 100 15.13 -9.25 13.33
N THR A 101 13.81 -9.44 13.22
CA THR A 101 12.93 -9.58 14.39
C THR A 101 12.82 -11.06 14.80
N PRO A 102 13.22 -11.44 16.03
CA PRO A 102 13.06 -12.82 16.49
C PRO A 102 11.57 -13.16 16.61
N ASP A 103 11.20 -14.34 16.10
CA ASP A 103 9.86 -14.92 16.26
C ASP A 103 9.49 -14.92 17.75
N VAL A 104 8.46 -14.14 18.11
CA VAL A 104 7.80 -14.29 19.41
C VAL A 104 7.05 -15.62 19.35
N GLN A 105 7.65 -16.66 19.95
CA GLN A 105 6.99 -17.93 20.18
C GLN A 105 5.71 -17.66 20.98
N SER A 106 4.55 -17.99 20.41
CA SER A 106 3.28 -17.97 21.12
C SER A 106 3.32 -19.06 22.20
N GLU A 107 3.50 -18.66 23.45
CA GLU A 107 3.31 -19.55 24.59
C GLU A 107 1.82 -19.96 24.66
N THR A 108 1.52 -21.18 24.22
CA THR A 108 0.26 -21.86 24.56
C THR A 108 0.28 -22.21 26.05
N GLY A 109 -0.28 -21.32 26.87
CA GLY A 109 -0.63 -21.62 28.26
C GLY A 109 -1.92 -22.42 28.30
N ASP A 110 -1.79 -23.73 28.41
CA ASP A 110 -2.86 -24.65 28.81
C ASP A 110 -3.37 -24.29 30.21
N GLN A 111 -4.62 -23.82 30.31
CA GLN A 111 -5.32 -23.75 31.58
C GLN A 111 -6.38 -24.85 31.61
N SER A 112 -5.99 -25.99 32.19
CA SER A 112 -6.93 -26.97 32.72
C SER A 112 -7.85 -26.32 33.77
N PRO A 113 -9.15 -26.67 33.81
CA PRO A 113 -10.05 -26.19 34.85
C PRO A 113 -9.73 -26.90 36.18
N ALA A 114 -9.71 -26.13 37.27
CA ALA A 114 -9.64 -26.68 38.61
C ALA A 114 -11.01 -27.22 39.05
N ASP A 115 -10.97 -28.36 39.75
CA ASP A 115 -12.09 -29.10 40.36
C ASP A 115 -12.98 -28.27 41.30
#